data_AF-A0A8S3WZX5-F1
#
_entry.id   AF-A0A8S3WZX5-F1
#
_cell.length_a   1.000
_cell.length_b   1.000
_cell.length_c   1.000
_cell.angle_alpha   90.00
_cell.angle_beta   90.00
_cell.angle_gamma   90.00
#
_symmetry.space_group_name_H-M   'P 1'
#
loop_
_entity.id
_entity.type
_entity.pdbx_description
1 polymer ?
#
loop_
_entity_poly.entity_id
_entity_poly.type
_entity_poly.pdbx_seq_one_letter_code
_entity_poly.pdbx_strand_id
1 'polypeptide(L)'
;MKVQKIIESRGDGLKVAPIKNKDPLVILKDVFIDSEEEDIIKALYAQNKDVFFGLTEEDMEMAIKFKKRTRNPKTVHIILQVRPKVWQRMTEAGALYLDLQRVRVEDQSPLIQCTKCLAFGHGRKFCTESVDRCSHCGGPHLRERCADFSAGNEPQCCNCSHSGLRRTDHNAFSSDSPVRKKWDYLARANTAYA
;
A
#
# COMPACT_ATOMS: atom_id res chain seq x y z
N MET A 1 24.22 -24.89 9.85
CA MET A 1 24.98 -24.00 10.74
C MET A 1 25.96 -23.07 9.99
N LYS A 2 25.58 -22.35 8.91
CA LYS A 2 26.61 -21.80 7.99
C LYS A 2 26.51 -20.32 7.58
N VAL A 3 25.36 -19.74 7.25
CA VAL A 3 25.37 -18.38 6.66
C VAL A 3 25.65 -17.28 7.69
N GLN A 4 24.95 -17.28 8.82
CA GLN A 4 25.10 -16.26 9.86
C GLN A 4 26.53 -16.17 10.41
N LYS A 5 27.10 -17.30 10.85
CA LYS A 5 28.48 -17.37 11.36
C LYS A 5 29.53 -16.93 10.33
N ILE A 6 29.30 -17.14 9.03
CA ILE A 6 30.21 -16.70 7.97
C ILE A 6 30.13 -15.17 7.79
N ILE A 7 28.92 -14.59 7.81
CA ILE A 7 28.73 -13.14 7.70
C ILE A 7 29.30 -12.43 8.94
N GLU A 8 29.05 -12.96 10.13
CA GLU A 8 29.57 -12.40 11.38
C GLU A 8 31.11 -12.49 11.50
N SER A 9 31.74 -13.48 10.86
CA SER A 9 33.21 -13.65 10.92
C SER A 9 33.99 -12.96 9.81
N ARG A 10 33.34 -12.60 8.69
CA ARG A 10 34.01 -12.03 7.50
C ARG A 10 33.40 -10.72 7.00
N GLY A 11 32.22 -10.36 7.48
CA GLY A 11 31.49 -9.16 7.07
C GLY A 11 31.77 -8.01 8.00
N ASP A 12 32.85 -7.28 7.74
CA ASP A 12 33.11 -6.04 8.49
C ASP A 12 31.95 -5.05 8.28
N GLY A 13 31.35 -4.58 9.38
CA GLY A 13 30.17 -3.72 9.37
C GLY A 13 28.82 -4.38 8.99
N LEU A 14 28.76 -5.69 8.73
CA LEU A 14 27.50 -6.37 8.40
C LEU A 14 26.81 -6.93 9.64
N LYS A 15 25.51 -6.65 9.81
CA LYS A 15 24.68 -7.17 10.90
C LYS A 15 23.67 -8.19 10.37
N VAL A 16 23.67 -9.39 10.96
CA VAL A 16 22.65 -10.40 10.70
C VAL A 16 21.51 -10.20 11.69
N ALA A 17 20.30 -10.04 11.16
CA ALA A 17 19.08 -9.97 11.97
C ALA A 17 18.06 -10.98 11.44
N PRO A 18 17.22 -11.58 12.31
CA PRO A 18 16.11 -12.39 11.87
C PRO A 18 15.17 -11.52 11.02
N ILE A 19 14.66 -12.08 9.92
CA ILE A 19 13.65 -11.41 9.10
C ILE A 19 12.39 -11.27 9.94
N LYS A 20 12.06 -10.03 10.32
CA LYS A 20 10.77 -9.71 10.95
C LYS A 20 9.79 -9.32 9.86
N ASN A 21 8.62 -9.97 9.84
CA ASN A 21 7.53 -9.57 8.96
C ASN A 21 7.07 -8.15 9.30
N LYS A 22 6.60 -7.43 8.28
CA LYS A 22 6.05 -6.09 8.45
C LYS A 22 4.70 -6.16 9.14
N ASP A 23 4.37 -5.12 9.91
CA ASP A 23 3.00 -4.94 10.40
C ASP A 23 2.06 -4.55 9.24
N PRO A 24 0.80 -5.01 9.28
CA PRO A 24 -0.19 -4.81 8.23
C PRO A 24 -0.67 -3.36 8.16
N LEU A 25 -1.34 -3.04 7.05
CA LEU A 25 -1.86 -1.71 6.78
C LEU A 25 -3.39 -1.75 6.63
N VAL A 26 -4.06 -0.75 7.18
CA VAL A 26 -5.47 -0.46 6.91
C VAL A 26 -5.58 0.91 6.22
N ILE A 27 -6.61 1.08 5.40
CA ILE A 27 -6.95 2.36 4.78
C ILE A 27 -8.27 2.88 5.37
N LEU A 28 -8.22 4.09 5.92
CA LEU A 28 -9.38 4.88 6.31
C LEU A 28 -9.78 5.77 5.14
N LYS A 29 -11.01 5.60 4.62
CA LYS A 29 -11.43 6.24 3.36
C LYS A 29 -12.16 7.55 3.59
N ASP A 30 -11.66 8.60 2.92
CA ASP A 30 -12.36 9.87 2.73
C ASP A 30 -12.48 10.67 4.05
N VAL A 31 -11.44 10.61 4.87
CA VAL A 31 -11.30 11.34 6.14
C VAL A 31 -11.12 12.83 5.90
N PHE A 32 -11.79 13.70 6.66
CA PHE A 32 -11.59 15.15 6.58
C PHE A 32 -10.16 15.58 6.98
N ILE A 33 -9.68 16.69 6.40
CA ILE A 33 -8.29 17.18 6.55
C ILE A 33 -8.10 18.08 7.79
N ASP A 34 -9.17 18.37 8.51
CA ASP A 34 -9.22 19.31 9.63
C ASP A 34 -8.61 18.80 10.94
N SER A 35 -8.26 17.51 11.04
CA SER A 35 -7.68 16.92 12.25
C SER A 35 -6.17 16.67 12.13
N GLU A 36 -5.43 17.01 13.20
CA GLU A 36 -4.01 16.67 13.36
C GLU A 36 -3.81 15.16 13.55
N GLU A 37 -2.61 14.65 13.24
CA GLU A 37 -2.33 13.20 13.27
C GLU A 37 -2.51 12.56 14.65
N GLU A 38 -2.08 13.24 15.70
CA GLU A 38 -2.26 12.78 17.08
C GLU A 38 -3.73 12.73 17.48
N ASP A 39 -4.52 13.71 17.04
CA ASP A 39 -5.93 13.82 17.37
C ASP A 39 -6.75 12.73 16.69
N ILE A 40 -6.37 12.36 15.45
CA ILE A 40 -6.98 11.23 14.73
C ILE A 40 -6.82 9.93 15.52
N ILE A 41 -5.61 9.62 16.00
CA ILE A 41 -5.35 8.39 16.75
C ILE A 41 -6.11 8.40 18.08
N LYS A 42 -6.09 9.52 18.82
CA LYS A 42 -6.85 9.67 20.07
C LYS A 42 -8.35 9.48 19.86
N ALA A 43 -8.92 10.08 18.81
CA ALA A 43 -10.33 9.95 18.45
C ALA A 43 -10.71 8.51 18.09
N LEU A 44 -9.86 7.79 17.33
CA LEU A 44 -10.09 6.39 17.01
C LEU A 44 -10.24 5.54 18.27
N TYR A 45 -9.33 5.68 19.25
CA TYR A 45 -9.44 4.92 20.50
C TYR A 45 -10.67 5.30 21.32
N ALA A 46 -10.97 6.60 21.43
CA ALA A 46 -12.06 7.07 22.27
C ALA A 46 -13.44 6.65 21.74
N GLN A 47 -13.61 6.61 20.42
CA GLN A 47 -14.91 6.45 19.76
C GLN A 47 -15.20 5.02 19.29
N ASN A 48 -14.21 4.13 19.25
CA ASN A 48 -14.35 2.74 18.76
C ASN A 48 -13.94 1.73 19.83
N LYS A 49 -14.50 1.89 21.04
CA LYS A 49 -14.13 1.08 22.21
C LYS A 49 -14.32 -0.42 21.98
N ASP A 50 -15.34 -0.81 21.22
CA ASP A 50 -15.61 -2.19 20.82
C ASP A 50 -14.46 -2.83 20.05
N VAL A 51 -13.80 -2.07 19.17
CA VAL A 51 -12.65 -2.54 18.39
C VAL A 51 -11.40 -2.69 19.28
N PHE A 52 -11.18 -1.76 20.20
CA PHE A 52 -9.96 -1.71 21.02
C PHE A 52 -10.09 -2.37 22.40
N PHE A 53 -11.28 -2.84 22.79
CA PHE A 53 -11.51 -3.43 24.10
C PHE A 53 -10.64 -4.68 24.34
N GLY A 54 -9.99 -4.73 25.52
CA GLY A 54 -9.18 -5.87 25.95
C GLY A 54 -7.87 -6.06 25.17
N LEU A 55 -7.39 -5.03 24.48
CA LEU A 55 -6.08 -5.02 23.82
C LEU A 55 -5.00 -4.50 24.78
N THR A 56 -3.79 -5.03 24.63
CA THR A 56 -2.61 -4.54 25.37
C THR A 56 -2.08 -3.24 24.77
N GLU A 57 -1.20 -2.53 25.48
CA GLU A 57 -0.51 -1.35 24.93
C GLU A 57 0.26 -1.67 23.64
N GLU A 58 0.91 -2.84 23.58
CA GLU A 58 1.61 -3.30 22.38
C GLU A 58 0.67 -3.55 21.20
N ASP A 59 -0.49 -4.18 21.45
CA ASP A 59 -1.54 -4.40 20.43
C ASP A 59 -2.03 -3.06 19.86
N MET A 60 -2.11 -2.03 20.72
CA MET A 60 -2.57 -0.68 20.38
C MET A 60 -1.47 0.19 19.75
N GLU A 61 -0.29 -0.32 19.42
CA GLU A 61 0.66 0.50 18.66
C GLU A 61 0.19 0.70 17.20
N MET A 62 0.01 1.96 16.81
CA MET A 62 -0.31 2.34 15.43
C MET A 62 0.40 3.61 14.98
N ALA A 63 0.59 3.73 13.68
CA ALA A 63 1.21 4.90 13.07
C ALA A 63 0.60 5.23 11.70
N ILE A 64 0.34 6.51 11.44
CA ILE A 64 0.02 7.00 10.10
C ILE A 64 1.29 6.89 9.24
N LYS A 65 1.23 6.12 8.15
CA LYS A 65 2.37 5.96 7.24
C LYS A 65 2.39 6.98 6.14
N PHE A 66 1.23 7.23 5.54
CA PHE A 66 1.06 8.22 4.49
C PHE A 66 -0.43 8.48 4.23
N LYS A 67 -0.71 9.58 3.55
CA LYS A 67 -2.05 9.99 3.13
C LYS A 67 -2.13 9.92 1.60
N LYS A 68 -3.22 9.37 1.05
CA LYS A 68 -3.52 9.42 -0.38
C LYS A 68 -4.54 10.53 -0.64
N ARG A 69 -4.29 11.36 -1.64
CA ARG A 69 -5.26 12.35 -2.11
C ARG A 69 -6.50 11.66 -2.65
N THR A 70 -7.67 12.23 -2.37
CA THR A 70 -8.94 11.78 -2.93
C THR A 70 -9.40 12.75 -4.02
N ARG A 71 -10.54 12.45 -4.66
CA ARG A 71 -11.15 13.35 -5.64
C ARG A 71 -11.69 14.62 -4.98
N ASN A 72 -12.21 14.51 -3.76
CA ASN A 72 -12.68 15.65 -2.99
C ASN A 72 -11.48 16.29 -2.28
N PRO A 73 -11.16 17.57 -2.55
CA PRO A 73 -10.00 18.23 -1.96
C PRO A 73 -10.08 18.42 -0.45
N LYS A 74 -11.27 18.25 0.16
CA LYS A 74 -11.47 18.32 1.62
C LYS A 74 -11.24 16.99 2.34
N THR A 75 -10.96 15.91 1.61
CA THR A 75 -10.79 14.58 2.17
C THR A 75 -9.50 13.90 1.72
N VAL A 76 -8.97 13.04 2.58
CA VAL A 76 -7.81 12.19 2.33
C VAL A 76 -8.15 10.74 2.66
N HIS A 77 -7.47 9.79 2.03
CA HIS A 77 -7.41 8.45 2.59
C HIS A 77 -6.18 8.35 3.50
N ILE A 78 -6.34 7.83 4.70
CA ILE A 78 -5.25 7.66 5.67
C ILE A 78 -4.82 6.21 5.67
N ILE A 79 -3.53 5.95 5.53
CA ILE A 79 -2.97 4.60 5.61
C ILE A 79 -2.32 4.46 6.98
N LEU A 80 -2.90 3.59 7.80
CA LEU A 80 -2.43 3.28 9.13
C LEU A 80 -1.69 1.95 9.11
N GLN A 81 -0.52 1.91 9.73
CA GLN A 81 0.09 0.67 10.17
C GLN A 81 -0.42 0.34 11.56
N VAL A 82 -0.84 -0.90 11.77
CA VAL A 82 -1.41 -1.40 13.03
C VAL A 82 -0.90 -2.81 13.29
N ARG A 83 -1.03 -3.32 14.52
CA ARG A 83 -0.74 -4.75 14.81
C ARG A 83 -1.75 -5.70 14.14
N PRO A 84 -1.38 -6.98 13.90
CA PRO A 84 -2.24 -7.95 13.22
C PRO A 84 -3.65 -8.07 13.81
N LYS A 85 -3.73 -8.13 15.14
CA LYS A 85 -4.99 -8.23 15.88
C LYS A 85 -5.89 -7.00 15.70
N VAL A 86 -5.30 -5.80 15.69
CA VAL A 86 -6.03 -4.55 15.41
C VAL A 86 -6.46 -4.48 13.95
N TRP A 87 -5.59 -4.88 13.00
CA TRP A 87 -5.95 -4.97 11.58
C TRP A 87 -7.18 -5.85 11.37
N GLN A 88 -7.20 -7.04 11.97
CA GLN A 88 -8.33 -7.95 11.86
C GLN A 88 -9.62 -7.30 12.37
N ARG A 89 -9.62 -6.77 13.59
CA ARG A 89 -10.81 -6.14 14.17
C ARG A 89 -11.30 -4.92 13.38
N MET A 90 -10.38 -4.06 12.94
CA MET A 90 -10.72 -2.87 12.16
C MET A 90 -11.32 -3.23 10.79
N THR A 91 -10.77 -4.25 10.12
CA THR A 91 -11.26 -4.69 8.80
C THR A 91 -12.58 -5.46 8.90
N GLU A 92 -12.77 -6.27 9.94
CA GLU A 92 -14.04 -6.96 10.24
C GLU A 92 -15.15 -5.96 10.59
N ALA A 93 -14.83 -4.89 11.33
CA ALA A 93 -15.79 -3.83 11.62
C ALA A 93 -16.24 -3.08 10.34
N GLY A 94 -15.36 -2.96 9.34
CA GLY A 94 -15.62 -2.35 8.02
C GLY A 94 -15.83 -0.83 8.03
N ALA A 95 -16.07 -0.23 9.18
CA ALA A 95 -16.11 1.21 9.39
C ALA A 95 -15.78 1.57 10.85
N LEU A 96 -15.24 2.76 11.04
CA LEU A 96 -14.93 3.34 12.35
C LEU A 96 -15.49 4.75 12.45
N TYR A 97 -15.65 5.23 13.67
CA TYR A 97 -16.02 6.60 13.97
C TYR A 97 -14.77 7.45 14.21
N LEU A 98 -14.75 8.62 13.60
CA LEU A 98 -13.73 9.64 13.75
C LEU A 98 -14.42 11.00 13.79
N ASP A 99 -14.45 11.59 14.99
CA ASP A 99 -15.16 12.82 15.29
C ASP A 99 -16.64 12.74 14.88
N LEU A 100 -17.03 13.52 13.87
CA LEU A 100 -18.40 13.54 13.34
C LEU A 100 -18.56 12.65 12.11
N GLN A 101 -17.56 11.81 11.79
CA GLN A 101 -17.52 11.01 10.56
C GLN A 101 -17.55 9.51 10.84
N ARG A 102 -18.43 8.78 10.14
CA ARG A 102 -18.32 7.33 9.96
C ARG A 102 -17.44 7.03 8.75
N VAL A 103 -16.23 6.55 8.98
CA VAL A 103 -15.17 6.34 8.00
C VAL A 103 -15.11 4.88 7.60
N ARG A 104 -15.10 4.56 6.30
CA ARG A 104 -14.93 3.18 5.84
C ARG A 104 -13.50 2.71 6.09
N VAL A 105 -13.37 1.47 6.52
CA VAL A 105 -12.07 0.81 6.75
C VAL A 105 -11.96 -0.39 5.83
N GLU A 106 -10.84 -0.46 5.12
CA GLU A 106 -10.52 -1.55 4.21
C GLU A 106 -9.08 -2.01 4.44
N ASP A 107 -8.77 -3.23 4.04
CA ASP A 107 -7.39 -3.70 3.98
C ASP A 107 -6.58 -2.86 2.97
N GLN A 108 -5.37 -2.47 3.35
CA GLN A 108 -4.44 -1.80 2.46
C GLN A 108 -3.29 -2.74 2.10
N SER A 109 -3.25 -3.13 0.83
CA SER A 109 -2.11 -3.85 0.26
C SER A 109 -0.78 -3.12 0.55
N PRO A 110 0.27 -3.83 1.00
CA PRO A 110 1.61 -3.28 1.18
C PRO A 110 2.37 -3.16 -0.15
N LEU A 111 1.78 -3.62 -1.27
CA LEU A 111 2.41 -3.57 -2.58
C LEU A 111 2.61 -2.13 -3.03
N ILE A 112 3.85 -1.82 -3.39
CA ILE A 112 4.22 -0.54 -3.99
C ILE A 112 4.34 -0.72 -5.50
N GLN A 113 3.71 0.17 -6.25
CA GLN A 113 3.87 0.29 -7.69
C GLN A 113 4.47 1.65 -8.02
N CYS A 114 5.57 1.65 -8.79
CA CYS A 114 6.24 2.87 -9.20
C CYS A 114 5.37 3.66 -10.18
N THR A 115 5.13 4.94 -9.92
CA THR A 115 4.34 5.79 -10.81
C THR A 115 5.09 6.30 -12.03
N LYS A 116 6.43 6.11 -12.08
CA LYS A 116 7.26 6.45 -13.25
C LYS A 116 7.36 5.26 -14.21
N CYS A 117 7.92 4.14 -13.77
CA CYS A 117 8.17 2.98 -14.64
C CYS A 117 7.04 1.94 -14.63
N LEU A 118 6.02 2.11 -13.79
CA LEU A 118 4.86 1.23 -13.64
C LEU A 118 5.14 -0.17 -13.05
N ALA A 119 6.41 -0.52 -12.86
CA ALA A 119 6.83 -1.76 -12.23
C ALA A 119 6.50 -1.80 -10.72
N PHE A 120 6.52 -3.01 -10.17
CA PHE A 120 6.24 -3.27 -8.75
C PHE A 120 7.53 -3.32 -7.92
N GLY A 121 7.38 -3.14 -6.61
CA GLY A 121 8.47 -3.35 -5.63
C GLY A 121 9.25 -2.10 -5.23
N HIS A 122 9.06 -0.97 -5.92
CA HIS A 122 9.68 0.30 -5.53
C HIS A 122 8.77 1.50 -5.81
N GLY A 123 8.98 2.59 -5.08
CA GLY A 123 8.30 3.86 -5.30
C GLY A 123 9.07 4.77 -6.26
N ARG A 124 8.42 5.81 -6.78
CA ARG A 124 9.01 6.78 -7.74
C ARG A 124 10.34 7.37 -7.26
N LYS A 125 10.47 7.65 -5.96
CA LYS A 125 11.67 8.22 -5.34
C LYS A 125 12.93 7.34 -5.54
N PHE A 126 12.75 6.03 -5.64
CA PHE A 126 13.83 5.05 -5.80
C PHE A 126 13.92 4.49 -7.23
N CYS A 127 13.19 5.10 -8.17
CA CYS A 127 13.17 4.64 -9.55
C CYS A 127 14.38 5.17 -10.32
N THR A 128 15.11 4.27 -10.95
CA THR A 128 16.31 4.58 -11.76
C THR A 128 15.98 4.94 -13.21
N GLU A 129 14.75 4.71 -13.66
CA GLU A 129 14.33 5.08 -15.01
C GLU A 129 14.36 6.61 -15.20
N SER A 130 14.81 7.06 -16.36
CA SER A 130 14.85 8.48 -16.70
C SER A 130 13.52 8.99 -17.28
N VAL A 131 12.74 8.10 -17.91
CA VAL A 131 11.51 8.46 -18.64
C VAL A 131 10.29 7.84 -17.97
N ASP A 132 9.20 8.61 -17.87
CA ASP A 132 7.90 8.10 -17.42
C ASP A 132 7.27 7.19 -18.48
N ARG A 133 6.60 6.12 -18.03
CA ARG A 133 5.83 5.21 -18.88
C ARG A 133 4.34 5.49 -18.78
N CYS A 134 3.67 5.33 -19.91
CA CYS A 134 2.25 5.57 -20.02
C CYS A 134 1.48 4.42 -19.37
N SER A 135 0.65 4.71 -18.37
CA SER A 135 -0.15 3.66 -17.71
C SER A 135 -1.22 3.04 -18.62
N HIS A 136 -1.52 3.68 -19.74
CA HIS A 136 -2.51 3.22 -20.71
C HIS A 136 -1.88 2.35 -21.80
N CYS A 137 -0.82 2.79 -22.50
CA CYS A 137 -0.23 2.03 -23.62
C CYS A 137 1.21 1.52 -23.37
N GLY A 138 1.85 1.87 -22.24
CA GLY A 138 3.20 1.43 -21.90
C GLY A 138 4.35 2.19 -22.58
N GLY A 139 4.06 3.13 -23.48
CA GLY A 139 5.04 3.95 -24.20
C GLY A 139 5.77 4.98 -23.32
N PRO A 140 6.85 5.61 -23.81
CA PRO A 140 7.73 6.52 -23.06
C PRO A 140 7.15 7.95 -22.94
N HIS A 141 5.97 8.06 -22.34
CA HIS A 141 5.28 9.33 -22.09
C HIS A 141 4.31 9.20 -20.91
N LEU A 142 3.85 10.32 -20.37
CA LEU A 142 2.78 10.34 -19.38
C LEU A 142 1.41 10.10 -20.05
N ARG A 143 0.46 9.46 -19.35
CA ARG A 143 -0.88 9.12 -19.89
C ARG A 143 -1.61 10.32 -20.47
N GLU A 144 -1.42 11.49 -19.86
CA GLU A 144 -2.01 12.78 -20.27
C GLU A 144 -1.60 13.19 -21.70
N ARG A 145 -0.50 12.63 -22.24
CA ARG A 145 0.01 12.87 -23.59
C ARG A 145 -0.15 11.66 -24.52
N CYS A 146 -0.97 10.68 -24.13
CA CYS A 146 -1.13 9.44 -24.87
C CYS A 146 -2.15 9.59 -26.01
N ALA A 147 -1.70 9.38 -27.25
CA ALA A 147 -2.56 9.42 -28.43
C ALA A 147 -3.62 8.30 -28.42
N ASP A 148 -3.23 7.07 -28.04
CA ASP A 148 -4.16 5.93 -27.94
C ASP A 148 -5.28 6.19 -26.94
N PHE A 149 -4.92 6.74 -25.77
CA PHE A 149 -5.91 7.11 -24.75
C PHE A 149 -6.86 8.20 -25.26
N SER A 150 -6.32 9.20 -25.97
CA SER A 150 -7.11 10.31 -26.53
C SER A 150 -8.04 9.85 -27.66
N ALA A 151 -7.62 8.83 -28.43
CA ALA A 151 -8.41 8.20 -29.47
C ALA A 151 -9.45 7.21 -28.92
N GLY A 152 -9.45 6.93 -27.61
CA GLY A 152 -10.38 5.98 -26.98
C GLY A 152 -10.03 4.50 -27.23
N ASN A 153 -8.78 4.20 -27.60
CA ASN A 153 -8.31 2.83 -27.78
C ASN A 153 -8.30 2.07 -26.45
N GLU A 154 -8.32 0.74 -26.53
CA GLU A 154 -8.21 -0.10 -25.34
C GLU A 154 -6.82 0.00 -24.70
N PRO A 155 -6.73 -0.02 -23.36
CA PRO A 155 -5.45 0.02 -22.67
C PRO A 155 -4.65 -1.28 -22.87
N GLN A 156 -3.33 -1.14 -22.91
CA GLN A 156 -2.38 -2.24 -22.90
C GLN A 156 -1.44 -2.17 -21.68
N CYS A 157 -1.61 -3.12 -20.75
CA CYS A 157 -0.80 -3.23 -19.56
C CYS A 157 0.64 -3.61 -19.91
N CYS A 158 1.58 -2.70 -19.65
CA CYS A 158 2.99 -2.94 -19.87
C CYS A 158 3.47 -4.14 -19.03
N ASN A 159 3.11 -4.24 -17.76
CA ASN A 159 3.62 -5.29 -16.86
C ASN A 159 3.20 -6.70 -17.33
N CYS A 160 1.95 -6.87 -17.76
CA CYS A 160 1.45 -8.13 -18.30
C CYS A 160 2.08 -8.45 -19.66
N SER A 161 2.26 -7.43 -20.53
CA SER A 161 2.94 -7.59 -21.82
C SER A 161 4.39 -8.06 -21.65
N HIS A 162 5.17 -7.43 -20.76
CA HIS A 162 6.55 -7.83 -20.46
C HIS A 162 6.63 -9.24 -19.83
N SER A 163 5.56 -9.69 -19.17
CA SER A 163 5.47 -11.04 -18.60
C SER A 163 5.01 -12.09 -19.60
N GLY A 164 4.81 -11.73 -20.88
CA GLY A 164 4.37 -12.64 -21.94
C GLY A 164 2.92 -13.14 -21.78
N LEU A 165 2.08 -12.44 -21.01
CA LEU A 165 0.68 -12.82 -20.84
C LEU A 165 -0.14 -12.43 -22.07
N ARG A 166 -1.11 -13.27 -22.43
CA ARG A 166 -2.01 -13.02 -23.57
C ARG A 166 -3.00 -11.89 -23.30
N ARG A 167 -3.52 -11.81 -22.07
CA ARG A 167 -4.52 -10.83 -21.68
C ARG A 167 -3.86 -9.59 -21.09
N THR A 168 -3.76 -8.53 -21.89
CA THR A 168 -3.10 -7.26 -21.54
C THR A 168 -4.01 -6.05 -21.70
N ASP A 169 -5.27 -6.25 -22.07
CA ASP A 169 -6.39 -5.30 -22.28
C ASP A 169 -6.84 -4.54 -21.01
N HIS A 170 -5.91 -4.03 -20.22
CA HIS A 170 -6.21 -3.27 -19.00
C HIS A 170 -5.14 -2.23 -18.69
N ASN A 171 -5.52 -1.21 -17.91
CA ASN A 171 -4.56 -0.21 -17.43
C ASN A 171 -3.51 -0.84 -16.50
N ALA A 172 -2.28 -0.33 -16.52
CA ALA A 172 -1.18 -0.81 -15.69
C ALA A 172 -1.46 -0.76 -14.17
N PHE A 173 -2.38 0.09 -13.71
CA PHE A 173 -2.82 0.19 -12.32
C PHE A 173 -4.07 -0.64 -11.99
N SER A 174 -4.59 -1.45 -12.93
CA SER A 174 -5.77 -2.27 -12.68
C SER A 174 -5.56 -3.23 -11.50
N SER A 175 -6.55 -3.37 -10.63
CA SER A 175 -6.58 -4.36 -9.54
C SER A 175 -6.66 -5.78 -10.06
N ASP A 176 -7.21 -5.97 -11.27
CA ASP A 176 -7.41 -7.29 -11.85
C ASP A 176 -6.20 -7.84 -12.60
N SER A 177 -5.13 -7.05 -12.71
CA SER A 177 -3.88 -7.48 -13.35
C SER A 177 -3.32 -8.75 -12.68
N PRO A 178 -3.12 -9.86 -13.43
CA PRO A 178 -2.55 -11.09 -12.89
C PRO A 178 -1.14 -10.89 -12.32
N VAL A 179 -0.33 -10.05 -12.98
CA VAL A 179 1.01 -9.70 -12.49
C VAL A 179 0.89 -8.96 -11.16
N ARG A 180 -0.02 -7.98 -11.06
CA ARG A 180 -0.26 -7.28 -9.78
C ARG A 180 -0.66 -8.25 -8.67
N LYS A 181 -1.60 -9.18 -8.94
CA LYS A 181 -2.04 -10.19 -7.95
C LYS A 181 -0.87 -11.05 -7.47
N LYS A 182 0.02 -11.48 -8.37
CA LYS A 182 1.24 -12.21 -8.02
C LYS A 182 2.16 -11.38 -7.11
N TRP A 183 2.41 -10.13 -7.45
CA TRP A 183 3.26 -9.25 -6.65
C TRP A 183 2.63 -8.88 -5.30
N ASP A 184 1.31 -8.73 -5.25
CA ASP A 184 0.56 -8.49 -4.03
C ASP A 184 0.68 -9.67 -3.07
N TYR A 185 0.51 -10.89 -3.57
CA TYR A 185 0.75 -12.11 -2.80
C TYR A 185 2.16 -12.14 -2.18
N LEU A 186 3.19 -11.83 -2.96
CA LEU A 186 4.58 -11.79 -2.45
C LEU A 186 4.80 -10.68 -1.41
N ALA A 187 4.17 -9.52 -1.59
CA ALA A 187 4.25 -8.43 -0.63
C ALA A 187 3.55 -8.80 0.69
N ARG A 188 2.39 -9.45 0.61
CA ARG A 188 1.64 -9.94 1.76
C ARG A 188 2.32 -11.10 2.49
N ALA A 189 3.03 -11.98 1.77
CA ALA A 189 3.80 -13.07 2.39
C ALA A 189 4.87 -12.58 3.39
N ASN A 190 5.31 -11.32 3.27
CA ASN A 190 6.26 -10.67 4.17
C ASN A 190 5.57 -9.71 5.18
N THR A 191 4.26 -9.85 5.37
CA THR A 191 3.43 -9.02 6.26
C THR A 191 2.68 -9.93 7.23
N ALA A 192 2.72 -9.62 8.52
CA ALA A 192 2.06 -10.39 9.56
C ALA A 192 0.57 -10.02 9.59
N TYR A 193 -0.30 -10.88 9.07
CA TYR A 193 -1.75 -10.71 9.19
C TYR A 193 -2.35 -11.53 10.35
N ALA A 194 -1.53 -12.38 10.98
CA ALA A 194 -1.82 -13.20 12.15
C ALA A 194 -0.61 -13.20 13.10
#